data_AF-A0A382NIQ8-F1
#
_entry.id   AF-A0A382NIQ8-F1
#
_cell.length_a   1.000
_cell.length_b   1.000
_cell.length_c   1.000
_cell.angle_alpha   90.00
_cell.angle_beta   90.00
_cell.angle_gamma   90.00
#
_symmetry.space_group_name_H-M   'P 1'
#
loop_
_entity.id
_entity.type
_entity.pdbx_description
1 polymer ?
#
loop_
_entity_poly.entity_id
_entity_poly.type
_entity_poly.pdbx_seq_one_letter_code
_entity_poly.pdbx_strand_id
1 'polypeptide(L)'
;MAAPTTTVADSPVVSLTIPAAMTGPGGVPAGTASAVTGPPADMAGINSMHDLLRTQNGSIRFGTQANPAMVTLGPTDGGEPSWPAYETKHSLNIKMPKETPILAPLDLRFVGFKNRSAEYRQDTPEDSYQAPFDDLELCFESVSDDWPGLVMCVSHLYTTPLLQAHLDNDACGIQERWDGGGAESGRIYYEYNSTEGSRRDPESCQPLLGSIIERGGVIGYSGQVGDNPHSGFKFKVRSLDQNPLTTAGDPYLHWVQPSVFFYWQCFEPDAVFQPGVLAYPFDCEPIRPSLAMPTTVGTTVGPT
;
A
#
# COMPACT_ATOMS: atom_id res chain seq x y z
N MET A 1 -55.86 31.97 -17.40
CA MET A 1 -54.65 31.22 -17.81
C MET A 1 -53.63 31.38 -16.70
N ALA A 2 -53.42 30.31 -15.93
CA ALA A 2 -52.54 30.29 -14.76
C ALA A 2 -51.19 29.68 -15.14
N ALA A 3 -50.09 30.32 -14.75
CA ALA A 3 -48.75 29.78 -14.85
C ALA A 3 -48.38 29.10 -13.52
N PRO A 4 -47.78 27.90 -13.51
CA PRO A 4 -47.37 27.25 -12.27
C PRO A 4 -46.00 27.80 -11.83
N THR A 5 -45.93 28.21 -10.57
CA THR A 5 -44.68 28.50 -9.87
C THR A 5 -44.14 27.20 -9.28
N THR A 6 -43.03 26.69 -9.82
CA THR A 6 -42.31 25.55 -9.23
C THR A 6 -41.47 26.04 -8.06
N THR A 7 -41.90 25.68 -6.84
CA THR A 7 -41.09 25.74 -5.62
C THR A 7 -40.06 24.61 -5.66
N VAL A 8 -38.77 24.96 -5.68
CA VAL A 8 -37.67 24.02 -5.42
C VAL A 8 -37.65 23.78 -3.90
N ALA A 9 -37.89 22.54 -3.50
CA ALA A 9 -37.75 22.12 -2.11
C ALA A 9 -36.25 22.05 -1.76
N ASP A 10 -35.85 22.74 -0.70
CA ASP A 10 -34.53 22.62 -0.08
C ASP A 10 -34.31 21.18 0.39
N SER A 11 -33.28 20.53 -0.15
CA SER A 11 -32.78 19.25 0.37
C SER A 11 -32.08 19.51 1.71
N PRO A 12 -32.30 18.69 2.76
CA PRO A 12 -31.62 18.89 4.02
C PRO A 12 -30.13 18.58 3.86
N VAL A 13 -29.28 19.57 4.13
CA VAL A 13 -27.84 19.39 4.30
C VAL A 13 -27.63 18.58 5.58
N VAL A 14 -27.25 17.31 5.44
CA VAL A 14 -26.82 16.47 6.55
C VAL A 14 -25.40 16.90 6.93
N SER A 15 -25.30 17.75 7.94
CA SER A 15 -24.03 18.13 8.54
C SER A 15 -23.53 16.98 9.42
N LEU A 16 -22.54 16.23 8.94
CA LEU A 16 -21.84 15.20 9.72
C LEU A 16 -20.84 15.88 10.66
N THR A 17 -21.26 16.14 11.90
CA THR A 17 -20.36 16.56 12.98
C THR A 17 -19.59 15.35 13.49
N ILE A 18 -18.28 15.34 13.27
CA ILE A 18 -17.34 14.33 13.80
C ILE A 18 -17.23 14.50 15.33
N PRO A 19 -17.46 13.46 16.17
CA PRO A 19 -17.28 13.57 17.61
C PRO A 19 -15.80 13.67 18.01
N ALA A 20 -15.51 14.44 19.05
CA ALA A 20 -14.18 14.60 19.63
C ALA A 20 -13.67 13.32 20.32
N ALA A 21 -12.37 13.06 20.20
CA ALA A 21 -11.70 11.82 20.59
C ALA A 21 -11.32 11.72 22.09
N MET A 22 -11.23 10.47 22.58
CA MET A 22 -10.64 10.07 23.86
C MET A 22 -9.15 9.72 23.67
N THR A 23 -8.28 10.26 24.53
CA THR A 23 -6.81 10.07 24.49
C THR A 23 -6.35 8.98 25.46
N GLY A 24 -5.64 7.96 24.97
CA GLY A 24 -4.94 6.95 25.78
C GLY A 24 -3.65 6.43 25.08
N PRO A 25 -2.62 6.00 25.84
CA PRO A 25 -1.34 5.60 25.28
C PRO A 25 -1.45 4.19 24.70
N GLY A 26 -1.33 4.08 23.38
CA GLY A 26 -1.56 2.85 22.60
C GLY A 26 -2.71 2.97 21.59
N GLY A 27 -3.46 4.08 21.60
CA GLY A 27 -4.55 4.34 20.65
C GLY A 27 -4.06 4.84 19.30
N VAL A 28 -4.69 4.33 18.23
CA VAL A 28 -4.59 4.87 16.86
C VAL A 28 -4.91 6.38 16.88
N PRO A 29 -4.10 7.26 16.25
CA PRO A 29 -4.29 8.71 16.32
C PRO A 29 -5.68 9.14 15.83
N ALA A 30 -6.23 10.17 16.48
CA ALA A 30 -7.39 10.90 15.99
C ALA A 30 -7.06 11.52 14.61
N GLY A 31 -7.92 11.31 13.61
CA GLY A 31 -7.67 11.72 12.22
C GLY A 31 -7.34 10.57 11.26
N THR A 32 -7.39 9.34 11.72
CA THR A 32 -7.48 8.15 10.86
C THR A 32 -8.87 8.08 10.26
N ALA A 33 -8.96 8.15 8.92
CA ALA A 33 -10.19 7.80 8.24
C ALA A 33 -10.29 6.28 8.25
N SER A 34 -11.30 5.75 8.94
CA SER A 34 -11.90 4.50 8.49
C SER A 34 -12.67 4.85 7.23
N ALA A 35 -12.42 4.14 6.12
CA ALA A 35 -13.30 3.91 4.96
C ALA A 35 -14.39 4.96 4.63
N VAL A 36 -15.43 4.59 3.88
CA VAL A 36 -16.72 5.31 3.97
C VAL A 36 -17.36 5.11 5.35
N THR A 37 -16.91 4.08 6.08
CA THR A 37 -17.45 3.64 7.37
C THR A 37 -16.72 4.28 8.54
N GLY A 38 -17.32 4.27 9.74
CA GLY A 38 -16.60 4.64 10.97
C GLY A 38 -15.53 3.60 11.35
N PRO A 39 -14.71 3.86 12.40
CA PRO A 39 -13.73 2.88 12.88
C PRO A 39 -14.38 1.52 13.18
N PRO A 40 -13.62 0.41 13.08
CA PRO A 40 -14.13 -0.92 13.40
C PRO A 40 -14.79 -0.95 14.79
N ALA A 41 -15.93 -1.63 14.90
CA ALA A 41 -16.64 -1.81 16.15
C ALA A 41 -15.85 -2.68 17.15
N ASP A 42 -15.02 -3.59 16.64
CA ASP A 42 -14.05 -4.35 17.42
C ASP A 42 -12.64 -3.97 16.99
N MET A 43 -11.83 -3.54 17.96
CA MET A 43 -10.43 -3.17 17.76
C MET A 43 -9.48 -4.31 18.16
N ALA A 44 -10.00 -5.46 18.61
CA ALA A 44 -9.19 -6.61 18.94
C ALA A 44 -8.38 -7.09 17.72
N GLY A 45 -7.06 -7.22 17.88
CA GLY A 45 -6.16 -7.64 16.81
C GLY A 45 -5.88 -6.60 15.72
N ILE A 46 -6.59 -5.46 15.72
CA ILE A 46 -6.32 -4.37 14.79
C ILE A 46 -4.95 -3.77 15.11
N ASN A 47 -4.14 -3.60 14.07
CA ASN A 47 -2.78 -3.10 14.11
C ASN A 47 -1.84 -3.92 15.03
N SER A 48 -2.18 -5.18 15.33
CA SER A 48 -1.43 -6.01 16.28
C SER A 48 0.02 -6.28 15.85
N MET A 49 0.33 -6.15 14.56
CA MET A 49 1.69 -6.34 14.05
C MET A 49 2.55 -5.08 14.13
N HIS A 50 2.00 -3.91 14.44
CA HIS A 50 2.76 -2.65 14.33
C HIS A 50 4.02 -2.62 15.20
N ASP A 51 3.97 -3.13 16.43
CA ASP A 51 5.15 -3.11 17.29
C ASP A 51 6.27 -4.03 16.76
N LEU A 52 5.89 -5.16 16.17
CA LEU A 52 6.84 -6.06 15.50
C LEU A 52 7.39 -5.41 14.24
N LEU A 53 6.53 -4.80 13.42
CA LEU A 53 6.94 -4.14 12.17
C LEU A 53 7.80 -2.90 12.40
N ARG A 54 7.67 -2.23 13.55
CA ARG A 54 8.56 -1.13 13.95
C ARG A 54 9.93 -1.62 14.42
N THR A 55 10.08 -2.90 14.75
CA THR A 55 11.33 -3.45 15.26
C THR A 55 12.35 -3.63 14.14
N GLN A 56 13.54 -3.02 14.30
CA GLN A 56 14.56 -2.95 13.25
C GLN A 56 15.18 -4.31 12.86
N ASN A 57 15.03 -5.34 13.70
CA ASN A 57 15.64 -6.67 13.49
C ASN A 57 14.69 -7.69 12.83
N GLY A 58 13.43 -7.33 12.54
CA GLY A 58 12.49 -8.22 11.85
C GLY A 58 12.89 -8.45 10.39
N SER A 59 12.72 -9.67 9.88
CA SER A 59 12.88 -9.98 8.45
C SER A 59 11.87 -9.20 7.61
N ILE A 60 10.64 -9.07 8.11
CA ILE A 60 9.61 -8.18 7.59
C ILE A 60 9.40 -7.04 8.60
N ARG A 61 9.56 -5.79 8.14
CA ARG A 61 9.45 -4.59 8.99
C ARG A 61 9.15 -3.34 8.17
N PHE A 62 8.61 -2.33 8.81
CA PHE A 62 8.46 -1.01 8.21
C PHE A 62 9.82 -0.43 7.82
N GLY A 63 9.82 0.19 6.66
CA GLY A 63 10.88 0.89 5.97
C GLY A 63 10.73 2.41 6.13
N THR A 64 11.42 3.15 5.28
CA THR A 64 11.24 4.60 5.16
C THR A 64 9.80 4.94 4.81
N GLN A 65 9.19 5.84 5.60
CA GLN A 65 7.84 6.37 5.43
C GLN A 65 7.74 7.38 4.27
N ALA A 66 6.53 7.76 3.87
CA ALA A 66 6.35 8.84 2.90
C ALA A 66 6.88 10.16 3.46
N ASN A 67 7.33 11.05 2.58
CA ASN A 67 7.66 12.40 2.97
C ASN A 67 6.39 13.12 3.47
N PRO A 68 6.39 13.74 4.66
CA PRO A 68 5.24 14.47 5.18
C PRO A 68 4.68 15.53 4.21
N ALA A 69 5.53 16.16 3.39
CA ALA A 69 5.11 17.15 2.41
C ALA A 69 4.34 16.55 1.22
N MET A 70 4.45 15.24 0.98
CA MET A 70 3.70 14.53 -0.05
C MET A 70 2.34 14.03 0.46
N VAL A 71 2.14 13.97 1.77
CA VAL A 71 0.92 13.46 2.40
C VAL A 71 -0.09 14.59 2.53
N THR A 72 -1.21 14.47 1.82
CA THR A 72 -2.22 15.54 1.72
C THR A 72 -3.56 15.17 2.32
N LEU A 73 -3.65 14.01 2.98
CA LEU A 73 -4.82 13.58 3.74
C LEU A 73 -4.40 12.73 4.94
N GLY A 74 -5.00 12.99 6.11
CA GLY A 74 -4.73 12.27 7.36
C GLY A 74 -3.41 12.65 8.02
N PRO A 75 -2.88 11.80 8.92
CA PRO A 75 -1.61 12.06 9.61
C PRO A 75 -0.43 12.12 8.64
N THR A 76 0.39 13.17 8.76
CA THR A 76 1.58 13.36 7.91
C THR A 76 2.81 12.64 8.47
N ASP A 77 2.84 12.38 9.78
CA ASP A 77 3.84 11.54 10.42
C ASP A 77 3.44 10.06 10.32
N GLY A 78 4.24 9.27 9.61
CA GLY A 78 4.04 7.82 9.45
C GLY A 78 4.47 6.99 10.67
N GLY A 79 5.02 7.65 11.70
CA GLY A 79 5.56 7.01 12.89
C GLY A 79 6.87 6.28 12.63
N GLU A 80 7.25 5.42 13.57
CA GLU A 80 8.50 4.67 13.48
C GLU A 80 8.43 3.57 12.39
N PRO A 81 9.56 3.28 11.71
CA PRO A 81 10.85 3.95 11.81
C PRO A 81 10.90 5.29 11.06
N SER A 82 11.45 6.31 11.71
CA SER A 82 11.49 7.71 11.23
C SER A 82 12.70 8.03 10.32
N TRP A 83 13.06 7.11 9.41
CA TRP A 83 14.16 7.36 8.47
C TRP A 83 13.84 8.53 7.51
N PRO A 84 14.84 9.39 7.19
CA PRO A 84 14.62 10.49 6.27
C PRO A 84 14.12 10.02 4.90
N ALA A 85 13.04 10.65 4.44
CA ALA A 85 12.48 10.48 3.11
C ALA A 85 13.15 11.46 2.12
N TYR A 86 13.32 11.04 0.86
CA TYR A 86 13.63 11.98 -0.22
C TYR A 86 12.41 12.84 -0.55
N GLU A 87 12.63 13.98 -1.21
CA GLU A 87 11.63 15.05 -1.41
C GLU A 87 10.29 14.54 -1.95
N THR A 88 10.33 13.69 -2.98
CA THR A 88 9.15 13.19 -3.68
C THR A 88 8.63 11.85 -3.17
N LYS A 89 9.15 11.34 -2.05
CA LYS A 89 8.75 10.01 -1.56
C LYS A 89 7.30 10.02 -1.09
N HIS A 90 6.49 9.14 -1.67
CA HIS A 90 5.04 9.03 -1.40
C HIS A 90 4.62 7.58 -1.10
N SER A 91 5.59 6.73 -0.74
CA SER A 91 5.38 5.33 -0.37
C SER A 91 5.86 5.04 1.05
N LEU A 92 5.23 4.07 1.71
CA LEU A 92 5.83 3.33 2.81
C LEU A 92 6.64 2.17 2.21
N ASN A 93 7.92 2.11 2.49
CA ASN A 93 8.69 0.90 2.19
C ASN A 93 8.38 -0.15 3.25
N ILE A 94 8.26 -1.41 2.87
CA ILE A 94 8.28 -2.54 3.80
C ILE A 94 9.50 -3.37 3.44
N LYS A 95 10.45 -3.48 4.37
CA LYS A 95 11.60 -4.38 4.24
C LYS A 95 11.06 -5.79 4.36
N MET A 96 11.46 -6.66 3.44
CA MET A 96 11.09 -8.06 3.42
C MET A 96 12.11 -8.81 2.56
N PRO A 97 12.35 -10.11 2.78
CA PRO A 97 13.21 -10.91 1.90
C PRO A 97 12.76 -10.76 0.44
N LYS A 98 13.70 -10.82 -0.51
CA LYS A 98 13.38 -10.91 -1.94
C LYS A 98 12.49 -12.14 -2.17
N GLU A 99 11.58 -12.06 -3.14
CA GLU A 99 10.62 -13.11 -3.49
C GLU A 99 9.57 -13.41 -2.39
N THR A 100 9.40 -12.51 -1.42
CA THR A 100 8.28 -12.61 -0.47
C THR A 100 6.98 -12.33 -1.21
N PRO A 101 5.95 -13.20 -1.12
CA PRO A 101 4.65 -12.94 -1.72
C PRO A 101 4.02 -11.68 -1.14
N ILE A 102 3.58 -10.80 -2.03
CA ILE A 102 2.79 -9.62 -1.68
C ILE A 102 1.33 -9.91 -1.97
N LEU A 103 0.52 -9.77 -0.94
CA LEU A 103 -0.90 -10.11 -0.98
C LEU A 103 -1.76 -8.87 -1.17
N ALA A 104 -2.89 -9.02 -1.86
CA ALA A 104 -3.90 -7.98 -1.98
C ALA A 104 -4.52 -7.67 -0.59
N PRO A 105 -4.43 -6.43 -0.08
CA PRO A 105 -4.98 -6.06 1.23
C PRO A 105 -6.51 -5.98 1.26
N LEU A 106 -7.12 -5.85 0.09
CA LEU A 106 -8.56 -5.86 -0.19
C LEU A 106 -8.75 -6.36 -1.62
N ASP A 107 -10.00 -6.47 -2.06
CA ASP A 107 -10.28 -6.78 -3.46
C ASP A 107 -9.84 -5.61 -4.35
N LEU A 108 -8.99 -5.93 -5.32
CA LEU A 108 -8.30 -4.96 -6.16
C LEU A 108 -8.48 -5.29 -7.64
N ARG A 109 -8.74 -4.27 -8.46
CA ARG A 109 -8.64 -4.35 -9.92
C ARG A 109 -7.25 -3.93 -10.36
N PHE A 110 -6.57 -4.74 -11.15
CA PHE A 110 -5.29 -4.38 -11.75
C PHE A 110 -5.50 -3.37 -12.88
N VAL A 111 -4.94 -2.16 -12.77
CA VAL A 111 -5.23 -1.05 -13.71
C VAL A 111 -4.02 -0.54 -14.48
N GLY A 112 -2.80 -0.87 -14.07
CA GLY A 112 -1.62 -0.45 -14.81
C GLY A 112 -0.33 -1.03 -14.26
N PHE A 113 0.70 -1.09 -15.10
CA PHE A 113 2.04 -1.47 -14.70
C PHE A 113 3.12 -0.64 -15.39
N LYS A 114 4.29 -0.65 -14.78
CA LYS A 114 5.51 -0.06 -15.32
C LYS A 114 6.70 -0.96 -14.96
N ASN A 115 7.23 -1.67 -15.94
CA ASN A 115 8.43 -2.49 -15.77
C ASN A 115 9.68 -1.73 -16.21
N ARG A 116 10.45 -1.23 -15.24
CA ARG A 116 11.77 -0.62 -15.47
C ARG A 116 12.90 -1.44 -14.86
N SER A 117 12.65 -2.71 -14.54
CA SER A 117 13.65 -3.54 -13.88
C SER A 117 14.92 -3.62 -14.71
N ALA A 118 16.07 -3.51 -14.04
CA ALA A 118 17.36 -3.54 -14.67
C ALA A 118 18.40 -4.30 -13.83
N GLU A 119 19.47 -4.78 -14.47
CA GLU A 119 20.58 -5.42 -13.77
C GLU A 119 21.25 -4.42 -12.83
N TYR A 120 21.36 -3.16 -13.26
CA TYR A 120 21.86 -2.08 -12.42
C TYR A 120 21.27 -0.72 -12.75
N ARG A 121 21.38 0.18 -11.78
CA ARG A 121 21.23 1.63 -11.96
C ARG A 121 22.50 2.35 -11.55
N GLN A 122 22.92 3.26 -12.42
CA GLN A 122 23.95 4.26 -12.16
C GLN A 122 23.68 5.40 -13.16
N ASP A 123 23.19 6.54 -12.70
CA ASP A 123 22.77 7.63 -13.61
C ASP A 123 24.01 8.35 -14.17
N THR A 124 24.98 8.67 -13.30
CA THR A 124 26.30 9.21 -13.62
C THR A 124 27.43 8.34 -13.04
N PRO A 125 28.68 8.41 -13.55
CA PRO A 125 29.82 7.67 -12.99
C PRO A 125 30.07 7.96 -11.50
N GLU A 126 29.64 9.11 -11.00
CA GLU A 126 29.77 9.52 -9.61
C GLU A 126 28.64 9.00 -8.71
N ASP A 127 27.51 8.57 -9.29
CA ASP A 127 26.39 8.00 -8.54
C ASP A 127 26.70 6.59 -8.04
N SER A 128 26.00 6.21 -6.96
CA SER A 128 26.09 4.86 -6.42
C SER A 128 25.62 3.83 -7.45
N TYR A 129 26.43 2.80 -7.62
CA TYR A 129 26.05 1.62 -8.41
C TYR A 129 25.09 0.76 -7.60
N GLN A 130 23.86 0.60 -8.09
CA GLN A 130 22.81 -0.18 -7.45
C GLN A 130 22.52 -1.42 -8.28
N ALA A 131 22.84 -2.62 -7.77
CA ALA A 131 22.55 -3.89 -8.43
C ALA A 131 22.11 -4.95 -7.41
N PRO A 132 21.00 -5.69 -7.64
CA PRO A 132 20.05 -5.52 -8.74
C PRO A 132 19.25 -4.21 -8.62
N PHE A 133 18.53 -3.82 -9.67
CA PHE A 133 17.56 -2.73 -9.62
C PHE A 133 16.17 -3.22 -10.05
N ASP A 134 15.52 -3.95 -9.15
CA ASP A 134 14.13 -4.39 -9.34
C ASP A 134 13.21 -3.15 -9.26
N ASP A 135 12.63 -2.73 -10.40
CA ASP A 135 11.81 -1.52 -10.56
C ASP A 135 10.55 -1.79 -11.40
N LEU A 136 9.94 -2.94 -11.12
CA LEU A 136 8.58 -3.25 -11.53
C LEU A 136 7.59 -2.60 -10.55
N GLU A 137 6.65 -1.84 -11.09
CA GLU A 137 5.52 -1.24 -10.37
C GLU A 137 4.20 -1.72 -10.95
N LEU A 138 3.25 -2.04 -10.07
CA LEU A 138 1.86 -2.36 -10.40
C LEU A 138 0.93 -1.40 -9.67
N CYS A 139 -0.12 -0.96 -10.34
CA CYS A 139 -1.16 -0.10 -9.80
C CYS A 139 -2.53 -0.77 -9.89
N PHE A 140 -3.32 -0.54 -8.84
CA PHE A 140 -4.59 -1.15 -8.58
C PHE A 140 -5.61 -0.12 -8.13
N GLU A 141 -6.89 -0.38 -8.42
CA GLU A 141 -8.02 0.35 -7.87
C GLU A 141 -8.86 -0.59 -7.02
N SER A 142 -9.31 -0.10 -5.86
CA SER A 142 -10.25 -0.82 -5.00
C SER A 142 -11.55 -1.10 -5.75
N VAL A 143 -12.03 -2.34 -5.60
CA VAL A 143 -13.41 -2.70 -5.96
C VAL A 143 -14.31 -2.83 -4.73
N SER A 144 -13.78 -2.55 -3.53
CA SER A 144 -14.53 -2.57 -2.29
C SER A 144 -15.36 -1.31 -2.10
N ASP A 145 -16.61 -1.50 -1.65
CA ASP A 145 -17.51 -0.42 -1.25
C ASP A 145 -17.03 0.33 0.00
N ASP A 146 -16.16 -0.29 0.81
CA ASP A 146 -15.56 0.37 1.97
C ASP A 146 -14.56 1.45 1.55
N TRP A 147 -13.90 1.26 0.42
CA TRP A 147 -12.81 2.10 -0.06
C TRP A 147 -13.01 2.51 -1.53
N PRO A 148 -14.09 3.24 -1.87
CA PRO A 148 -14.40 3.59 -3.25
C PRO A 148 -13.35 4.54 -3.82
N GLY A 149 -12.76 4.15 -4.94
CA GLY A 149 -11.72 4.93 -5.62
C GLY A 149 -10.38 4.98 -4.88
N LEU A 150 -10.16 4.14 -3.86
CA LEU A 150 -8.83 3.91 -3.31
C LEU A 150 -7.93 3.35 -4.42
N VAL A 151 -6.72 3.90 -4.50
CA VAL A 151 -5.66 3.44 -5.40
C VAL A 151 -4.55 2.87 -4.57
N MET A 152 -4.01 1.73 -4.99
CA MET A 152 -2.81 1.13 -4.42
C MET A 152 -1.81 0.90 -5.53
N CYS A 153 -0.56 1.35 -5.36
CA CYS A 153 0.53 0.92 -6.21
C CYS A 153 1.63 0.27 -5.37
N VAL A 154 2.26 -0.77 -5.91
CA VAL A 154 3.38 -1.48 -5.30
C VAL A 154 4.56 -1.42 -6.25
N SER A 155 5.69 -0.95 -5.75
CA SER A 155 6.95 -0.76 -6.48
C SER A 155 8.06 -1.61 -5.91
N HIS A 156 9.14 -1.76 -6.67
CA HIS A 156 10.26 -2.65 -6.35
C HIS A 156 9.79 -4.09 -6.17
N LEU A 157 9.01 -4.57 -7.15
CA LEU A 157 8.69 -5.99 -7.30
C LEU A 157 9.78 -6.66 -8.12
N TYR A 158 10.11 -7.91 -7.77
CA TYR A 158 10.95 -8.76 -8.60
C TYR A 158 10.17 -9.31 -9.78
N THR A 159 8.95 -9.80 -9.54
CA THR A 159 8.06 -10.35 -10.58
C THR A 159 6.60 -10.35 -10.10
N THR A 160 5.67 -10.74 -10.98
CA THR A 160 4.23 -10.80 -10.68
C THR A 160 3.52 -11.84 -11.54
N PRO A 161 2.49 -12.52 -11.02
CA PRO A 161 1.61 -13.36 -11.85
C PRO A 161 0.74 -12.55 -12.82
N LEU A 162 0.68 -11.23 -12.68
CA LEU A 162 -0.19 -10.36 -13.49
C LEU A 162 0.43 -9.93 -14.83
N LEU A 163 1.69 -10.27 -15.06
CA LEU A 163 2.41 -10.08 -16.33
C LEU A 163 2.91 -11.45 -16.78
N GLN A 164 2.14 -12.13 -17.64
CA GLN A 164 2.32 -13.58 -17.88
C GLN A 164 3.60 -13.94 -18.63
N ALA A 165 4.23 -12.98 -19.30
CA ALA A 165 5.49 -13.16 -20.02
C ALA A 165 6.66 -12.41 -19.37
N HIS A 166 6.49 -11.87 -18.16
CA HIS A 166 7.56 -11.18 -17.44
C HIS A 166 8.67 -12.17 -17.08
N LEU A 167 9.93 -11.80 -17.37
CA LEU A 167 11.13 -12.64 -17.30
C LEU A 167 11.22 -13.80 -18.31
N ASP A 168 10.12 -14.21 -18.93
CA ASP A 168 10.10 -15.23 -20.00
C ASP A 168 10.29 -14.62 -21.40
N ASN A 169 10.01 -13.32 -21.55
CA ASN A 169 10.21 -12.56 -22.77
C ASN A 169 11.21 -11.42 -22.52
N ASP A 170 12.34 -11.42 -23.24
CA ASP A 170 13.40 -10.41 -23.11
C ASP A 170 12.88 -8.98 -23.27
N ALA A 171 11.85 -8.75 -24.11
CA ALA A 171 11.25 -7.42 -24.28
C ALA A 171 10.48 -6.92 -23.05
N CYS A 172 10.05 -7.83 -22.18
CA CYS A 172 9.49 -7.54 -20.85
C CYS A 172 10.40 -8.06 -19.72
N GLY A 173 11.67 -8.29 -20.00
CA GLY A 173 12.63 -8.84 -19.05
C GLY A 173 13.30 -7.76 -18.21
N ILE A 174 14.45 -8.14 -17.65
CA ILE A 174 15.37 -7.24 -16.98
C ILE A 174 16.24 -6.57 -18.05
N GLN A 175 16.26 -5.25 -18.07
CA GLN A 175 17.12 -4.48 -18.97
C GLN A 175 18.55 -4.45 -18.43
N GLU A 176 19.57 -4.28 -19.29
CA GLU A 176 20.97 -4.18 -18.83
C GLU A 176 21.15 -3.02 -17.84
N ARG A 177 20.74 -1.81 -18.24
CA ARG A 177 20.87 -0.58 -17.43
C ARG A 177 19.54 0.13 -17.28
N TRP A 178 19.28 0.62 -16.08
CA TRP A 178 18.14 1.49 -15.82
C TRP A 178 18.32 2.84 -16.55
N ASP A 179 17.40 3.16 -17.45
CA ASP A 179 17.39 4.42 -18.21
C ASP A 179 16.14 5.28 -17.93
N GLY A 180 15.38 4.91 -16.89
CA GLY A 180 14.11 5.53 -16.53
C GLY A 180 12.90 5.10 -17.39
N GLY A 181 13.13 4.37 -18.47
CA GLY A 181 12.10 3.85 -19.36
C GLY A 181 11.90 2.35 -19.22
N GLY A 182 10.76 1.89 -19.73
CA GLY A 182 10.35 0.50 -19.60
C GLY A 182 8.99 0.25 -20.23
N ALA A 183 8.61 -1.03 -20.33
CA ALA A 183 7.27 -1.42 -20.76
C ALA A 183 6.25 -0.87 -19.75
N GLU A 184 5.26 -0.12 -20.24
CA GLU A 184 4.24 0.53 -19.40
C GLU A 184 2.89 0.43 -20.10
N SER A 185 1.84 0.04 -19.38
CA SER A 185 0.47 0.07 -19.89
C SER A 185 -0.54 0.36 -18.78
N GLY A 186 -1.66 0.96 -19.15
CA GLY A 186 -2.76 1.29 -18.24
C GLY A 186 -2.52 2.57 -17.45
N ARG A 187 -3.12 2.66 -16.27
CA ARG A 187 -3.11 3.84 -15.40
C ARG A 187 -2.01 3.76 -14.35
N ILE A 188 -1.09 4.73 -14.39
CA ILE A 188 0.05 4.86 -13.47
C ILE A 188 -0.11 6.13 -12.64
N TYR A 189 0.19 6.03 -11.35
CA TYR A 189 0.05 7.12 -10.39
C TYR A 189 1.42 7.60 -9.91
N TYR A 190 1.78 8.79 -10.37
CA TYR A 190 2.99 9.51 -10.01
C TYR A 190 2.76 10.47 -8.85
N GLU A 191 3.85 11.07 -8.38
CA GLU A 191 3.91 12.01 -7.27
C GLU A 191 2.82 13.09 -7.37
N TYR A 192 2.80 13.79 -8.51
CA TYR A 192 1.97 14.98 -8.75
C TYR A 192 0.94 14.76 -9.86
N ASN A 193 0.95 13.62 -10.54
CA ASN A 193 0.02 13.36 -11.63
C ASN A 193 -0.35 11.87 -11.75
N SER A 194 -1.24 11.57 -12.68
CA SER A 194 -1.46 10.21 -13.15
C SER A 194 -1.52 10.25 -14.68
N THR A 195 -1.06 9.18 -15.31
CA THR A 195 -1.13 9.01 -16.75
C THR A 195 -1.82 7.71 -17.10
N GLU A 196 -2.49 7.70 -18.25
CA GLU A 196 -3.03 6.49 -18.86
C GLU A 196 -2.43 6.38 -20.26
N GLY A 197 -1.75 5.28 -20.56
CA GLY A 197 -1.03 5.15 -21.81
C GLY A 197 -0.36 3.81 -22.00
N SER A 198 0.39 3.70 -23.10
CA SER A 198 1.15 2.51 -23.50
C SER A 198 2.52 2.95 -24.01
N ARG A 199 3.61 2.32 -23.54
CA ARG A 199 5.00 2.63 -23.91
C ARG A 199 5.86 1.37 -24.00
N ARG A 200 6.86 1.40 -24.89
CA ARG A 200 7.93 0.39 -25.06
C ARG A 200 7.40 -1.05 -25.10
N ASP A 201 6.44 -1.31 -25.99
CA ASP A 201 5.87 -2.65 -26.27
C ASP A 201 5.37 -3.38 -25.01
N PRO A 202 4.34 -2.86 -24.31
CA PRO A 202 3.88 -3.49 -23.08
C PRO A 202 3.11 -4.80 -23.32
N GLU A 203 2.69 -5.09 -24.56
CA GLU A 203 2.05 -6.36 -24.90
C GLU A 203 3.02 -7.54 -24.80
N SER A 204 4.33 -7.28 -24.94
CA SER A 204 5.38 -8.25 -24.66
C SER A 204 5.32 -8.85 -23.26
N CYS A 205 4.74 -8.12 -22.29
CA CYS A 205 4.54 -8.56 -20.91
C CYS A 205 3.32 -9.46 -20.70
N GLN A 206 2.41 -9.51 -21.68
CA GLN A 206 1.10 -10.19 -21.57
C GLN A 206 0.36 -9.79 -20.27
N PRO A 207 0.00 -8.50 -20.12
CA PRO A 207 -0.55 -8.00 -18.87
C PRO A 207 -2.02 -8.40 -18.69
N LEU A 208 -2.38 -8.83 -17.49
CA LEU A 208 -3.76 -9.18 -17.12
C LEU A 208 -4.59 -7.96 -16.68
N LEU A 209 -4.46 -6.82 -17.37
CA LEU A 209 -5.17 -5.58 -17.02
C LEU A 209 -6.68 -5.80 -16.93
N GLY A 210 -7.30 -5.21 -15.90
CA GLY A 210 -8.72 -5.34 -15.60
C GLY A 210 -9.09 -6.56 -14.75
N SER A 211 -8.16 -7.50 -14.51
CA SER A 211 -8.37 -8.61 -13.59
C SER A 211 -8.68 -8.13 -12.18
N ILE A 212 -9.54 -8.86 -11.48
CA ILE A 212 -9.86 -8.65 -10.07
C ILE A 212 -9.07 -9.70 -9.27
N ILE A 213 -8.34 -9.21 -8.27
CA ILE A 213 -7.59 -10.02 -7.32
C ILE A 213 -8.32 -9.85 -5.98
N GLU A 214 -8.83 -10.96 -5.46
CA GLU A 214 -9.48 -11.00 -4.15
C GLU A 214 -8.47 -10.76 -3.03
N ARG A 215 -8.92 -10.24 -1.89
CA ARG A 215 -8.11 -10.09 -0.68
C ARG A 215 -7.36 -11.38 -0.36
N GLY A 216 -6.06 -11.28 -0.11
CA GLY A 216 -5.18 -12.43 0.13
C GLY A 216 -4.61 -13.07 -1.14
N GLY A 217 -5.09 -12.70 -2.33
CA GLY A 217 -4.50 -13.11 -3.60
C GLY A 217 -3.11 -12.50 -3.82
N VAL A 218 -2.19 -13.27 -4.43
CA VAL A 218 -0.83 -12.80 -4.71
C VAL A 218 -0.86 -11.79 -5.86
N ILE A 219 -0.39 -10.58 -5.61
CA ILE A 219 -0.28 -9.50 -6.62
C ILE A 219 1.14 -9.31 -7.15
N GLY A 220 2.15 -9.83 -6.44
CA GLY A 220 3.53 -9.72 -6.84
C GLY A 220 4.47 -10.39 -5.83
N TYR A 221 5.75 -10.37 -6.15
CA TYR A 221 6.82 -10.85 -5.30
C TYR A 221 7.83 -9.73 -5.07
N SER A 222 8.23 -9.52 -3.82
CA SER A 222 9.12 -8.43 -3.46
C SER A 222 10.47 -8.50 -4.18
N GLY A 223 10.99 -7.33 -4.52
CA GLY A 223 12.27 -7.16 -5.19
C GLY A 223 13.36 -6.64 -4.26
N GLN A 224 14.44 -6.20 -4.89
CA GLN A 224 15.63 -5.71 -4.26
C GLN A 224 16.28 -4.60 -5.09
N VAL A 225 16.74 -3.56 -4.38
CA VAL A 225 17.53 -2.47 -4.96
C VAL A 225 18.87 -2.44 -4.23
N GLY A 226 19.96 -2.78 -4.90
CA GLY A 226 21.26 -2.93 -4.26
C GLY A 226 21.23 -4.00 -3.16
N ASP A 227 21.69 -3.66 -1.96
CA ASP A 227 21.66 -4.52 -0.77
C ASP A 227 20.36 -4.41 0.05
N ASN A 228 19.33 -3.75 -0.51
CA ASN A 228 18.11 -3.41 0.19
C ASN A 228 16.87 -4.14 -0.39
N PRO A 229 16.54 -5.36 0.11
CA PRO A 229 15.33 -6.07 -0.27
C PRO A 229 14.10 -5.45 0.40
N HIS A 230 13.15 -4.99 -0.42
CA HIS A 230 11.95 -4.28 0.02
C HIS A 230 10.95 -4.11 -1.12
N SER A 231 9.72 -3.72 -0.76
CA SER A 231 8.75 -3.16 -1.71
C SER A 231 8.14 -1.87 -1.18
N GLY A 232 7.84 -0.95 -2.09
CA GLY A 232 7.26 0.36 -1.78
C GLY A 232 5.76 0.36 -2.01
N PHE A 233 4.97 0.60 -0.96
CA PHE A 233 3.52 0.63 -0.98
C PHE A 233 3.01 2.06 -0.97
N LYS A 234 2.20 2.41 -1.98
CA LYS A 234 1.66 3.75 -2.22
C LYS A 234 0.15 3.66 -2.20
N PHE A 235 -0.50 4.59 -1.51
CA PHE A 235 -1.96 4.63 -1.43
C PHE A 235 -2.48 6.03 -1.71
N LYS A 236 -3.39 6.15 -2.67
CA LYS A 236 -4.26 7.33 -2.75
C LYS A 236 -5.67 7.02 -2.27
N VAL A 237 -6.25 7.96 -1.55
CA VAL A 237 -7.64 7.88 -1.07
C VAL A 237 -8.41 9.09 -1.57
N ARG A 238 -9.69 8.88 -1.92
CA ARG A 238 -10.58 9.93 -2.42
C ARG A 238 -11.05 10.81 -1.26
N SER A 239 -11.08 12.13 -1.49
CA SER A 239 -11.69 13.13 -0.62
C SER A 239 -12.67 14.01 -1.41
N LEU A 240 -13.51 14.78 -0.70
CA LEU A 240 -14.31 15.85 -1.32
C LEU A 240 -13.45 17.09 -1.62
N ASP A 241 -12.37 17.28 -0.86
CA ASP A 241 -11.43 18.36 -1.07
C ASP A 241 -10.45 17.99 -2.19
N GLN A 242 -9.95 19.00 -2.91
CA GLN A 242 -8.95 18.78 -3.95
C GLN A 242 -7.56 18.68 -3.31
N ASN A 243 -6.76 17.72 -3.78
CA ASN A 243 -5.36 17.58 -3.44
C ASN A 243 -4.55 18.74 -4.07
N PRO A 244 -3.95 19.62 -3.25
CA PRO A 244 -3.24 20.81 -3.73
C PRO A 244 -1.98 20.50 -4.55
N LEU A 245 -1.48 19.26 -4.51
CA LEU A 245 -0.29 18.82 -5.24
C LEU A 245 -0.61 18.25 -6.63
N THR A 246 -1.88 18.03 -6.97
CA THR A 246 -2.25 17.41 -8.25
C THR A 246 -2.09 18.40 -9.40
N THR A 247 -1.24 18.04 -10.36
CA THR A 247 -1.00 18.79 -11.59
C THR A 247 -1.76 18.24 -12.80
N ALA A 248 -2.04 16.92 -12.82
CA ALA A 248 -2.86 16.27 -13.84
C ALA A 248 -3.45 14.93 -13.33
N GLY A 249 -4.64 14.55 -13.81
CA GLY A 249 -5.39 13.38 -13.32
C GLY A 249 -6.53 13.76 -12.39
N ASP A 250 -7.01 12.80 -11.58
CA ASP A 250 -8.10 13.05 -10.62
C ASP A 250 -7.60 13.92 -9.45
N PRO A 251 -8.10 15.17 -9.30
CA PRO A 251 -7.64 16.07 -8.26
C PRO A 251 -8.15 15.69 -6.87
N TYR A 252 -9.09 14.75 -6.75
CA TYR A 252 -9.69 14.34 -5.48
C TYR A 252 -8.95 13.18 -4.80
N LEU A 253 -7.84 12.71 -5.38
CA LEU A 253 -7.02 11.64 -4.83
C LEU A 253 -5.82 12.19 -4.06
N HIS A 254 -5.70 11.79 -2.79
CA HIS A 254 -4.67 12.25 -1.85
C HIS A 254 -3.74 11.12 -1.45
N TRP A 255 -2.43 11.39 -1.38
CA TRP A 255 -1.48 10.46 -0.76
C TRP A 255 -1.66 10.47 0.76
N VAL A 256 -1.53 9.29 1.36
CA VAL A 256 -1.68 9.05 2.81
C VAL A 256 -0.45 8.35 3.39
N GLN A 257 -0.22 8.41 4.72
CA GLN A 257 0.76 7.56 5.40
C GLN A 257 0.15 6.16 5.69
N PRO A 258 0.52 5.08 4.99
CA PRO A 258 -0.23 3.82 5.08
C PRO A 258 -0.21 3.17 6.47
N SER A 259 0.93 3.27 7.17
CA SER A 259 1.13 2.67 8.51
C SER A 259 0.21 3.24 9.58
N VAL A 260 -0.23 4.49 9.43
CA VAL A 260 -1.04 5.18 10.44
C VAL A 260 -2.41 5.54 9.92
N PHE A 261 -2.64 5.61 8.61
CA PHE A 261 -3.92 5.99 8.04
C PHE A 261 -4.95 4.86 8.11
N PHE A 262 -4.53 3.62 7.83
CA PHE A 262 -5.43 2.47 7.74
C PHE A 262 -5.46 1.65 9.03
N TYR A 263 -6.58 0.94 9.22
CA TYR A 263 -6.67 -0.18 10.16
C TYR A 263 -6.23 -1.45 9.47
N TRP A 264 -5.24 -2.12 10.03
CA TRP A 264 -4.66 -3.34 9.49
C TRP A 264 -4.99 -4.55 10.36
N GLN A 265 -5.25 -5.67 9.72
CA GLN A 265 -5.41 -6.96 10.38
C GLN A 265 -4.64 -8.03 9.60
N CYS A 266 -4.14 -9.05 10.28
CA CYS A 266 -3.52 -10.17 9.60
C CYS A 266 -4.55 -10.92 8.75
N PHE A 267 -4.13 -11.30 7.54
CA PHE A 267 -4.90 -12.24 6.75
C PHE A 267 -4.81 -13.63 7.38
N GLU A 268 -5.96 -14.25 7.60
CA GLU A 268 -6.13 -15.67 7.87
C GLU A 268 -7.29 -16.14 6.97
N PRO A 269 -7.28 -17.38 6.44
CA PRO A 269 -8.31 -17.85 5.52
C PRO A 269 -9.77 -17.71 6.03
N ASP A 270 -9.95 -17.75 7.35
CA ASP A 270 -11.23 -17.60 8.05
C ASP A 270 -11.39 -16.25 8.76
N ALA A 271 -10.46 -15.31 8.58
CA ALA A 271 -10.54 -13.98 9.17
C ALA A 271 -11.75 -13.22 8.62
N VAL A 272 -12.59 -12.73 9.53
CA VAL A 272 -13.65 -11.78 9.20
C VAL A 272 -13.09 -10.37 9.33
N PHE A 273 -13.06 -9.65 8.21
CA PHE A 273 -12.66 -8.25 8.19
C PHE A 273 -13.88 -7.36 8.40
N GLN A 274 -13.80 -6.49 9.39
CA GLN A 274 -14.80 -5.44 9.55
C GLN A 274 -14.68 -4.40 8.42
N PRO A 275 -15.76 -3.67 8.12
CA PRO A 275 -15.74 -2.62 7.11
C PRO A 275 -14.58 -1.66 7.31
N GLY A 276 -13.85 -1.40 6.23
CA GLY A 276 -12.71 -0.48 6.22
C GLY A 276 -11.39 -1.04 6.73
N VAL A 277 -11.34 -2.28 7.23
CA VAL A 277 -10.10 -2.93 7.64
C VAL A 277 -9.37 -3.54 6.43
N LEU A 278 -8.09 -3.20 6.29
CA LEU A 278 -7.19 -3.78 5.30
C LEU A 278 -6.46 -5.00 5.87
N ALA A 279 -6.19 -5.99 5.03
CA ALA A 279 -5.25 -7.05 5.38
C ALA A 279 -3.81 -6.55 5.26
N TYR A 280 -2.90 -6.98 6.14
CA TYR A 280 -1.47 -6.80 5.88
C TYR A 280 -1.10 -7.46 4.54
N PRO A 281 -0.25 -6.82 3.71
CA PRO A 281 0.04 -7.29 2.35
C PRO A 281 1.09 -8.41 2.32
N PHE A 282 1.13 -9.25 3.36
CA PHE A 282 2.05 -10.37 3.54
C PHE A 282 1.46 -11.36 4.55
N ASP A 283 1.97 -12.58 4.54
CA ASP A 283 1.65 -13.57 5.56
C ASP A 283 2.23 -13.15 6.92
N CYS A 284 1.36 -13.05 7.92
CA CYS A 284 1.76 -12.69 9.28
C CYS A 284 2.39 -13.86 10.05
N GLU A 285 2.06 -15.11 9.71
CA GLU A 285 2.44 -16.29 10.49
C GLU A 285 3.95 -16.37 10.72
N PRO A 286 4.82 -16.17 9.71
CA PRO A 286 6.27 -16.23 9.90
C PRO A 286 6.85 -15.14 10.83
N ILE A 287 6.10 -14.09 11.10
CA ILE A 287 6.54 -12.92 11.88
C ILE A 287 6.01 -12.99 13.32
N ARG A 288 4.93 -13.74 13.56
CA ARG A 288 4.33 -13.84 14.90
C ARG A 288 5.31 -14.52 15.87
N PRO A 289 5.51 -13.96 17.08
CA PRO A 289 6.27 -14.65 18.12
C PRO A 289 5.62 -16.01 18.39
N SER A 290 6.44 -17.06 18.54
CA SER A 290 5.93 -18.35 19.00
C SER A 290 5.15 -18.15 20.29
N LEU A 291 3.90 -18.61 20.35
CA LEU A 291 3.13 -18.63 21.59
C LEU A 291 4.00 -19.32 22.65
N ALA A 292 4.42 -18.56 23.67
CA ALA A 292 5.14 -19.15 24.79
C ALA A 292 4.23 -20.19 25.41
N MET A 293 4.62 -21.47 25.33
CA MET A 293 3.94 -22.56 26.03
C MET A 293 3.81 -22.16 27.51
N PRO A 294 2.61 -22.24 28.12
CA PRO A 294 2.46 -21.88 29.51
C PRO A 294 3.37 -22.77 30.35
N THR A 295 4.35 -22.13 31.01
CA THR A 295 5.27 -22.79 31.93
C THR A 295 4.44 -23.49 32.99
N THR A 296 4.34 -24.82 32.90
CA THR A 296 3.66 -25.61 33.91
C THR A 296 4.49 -25.48 35.19
N VAL A 297 4.02 -24.66 36.13
CA VAL A 297 4.63 -24.54 37.46
C VAL A 297 4.44 -25.89 38.15
N GLY A 298 5.49 -26.71 38.10
CA GLY A 298 5.56 -27.98 38.82
C GLY A 298 5.44 -27.72 40.32
N THR A 299 4.34 -28.18 40.90
CA THR A 299 4.12 -28.18 42.34
C THR A 299 5.00 -29.28 42.94
N THR A 300 6.12 -28.90 43.56
CA THR A 300 6.90 -29.82 44.38
C THR A 300 6.13 -30.15 45.66
N VAL A 301 5.60 -31.37 45.74
CA VAL A 301 5.13 -31.98 46.99
C VAL A 301 6.37 -32.46 47.76
N GLY A 302 6.58 -31.93 48.96
CA GLY A 302 7.67 -32.35 49.85
C GLY A 302 7.40 -33.72 50.49
N PRO A 303 8.45 -34.48 50.85
CA PRO A 303 8.29 -35.80 51.45
C PRO A 303 7.90 -35.70 52.93
N THR A 304 6.96 -36.56 53.33
CA THR A 304 6.62 -36.90 54.72
C THR A 304 7.66 -37.79 55.36
#